data_AF-A0A838L0Z6-F1
#
_entry.id   AF-A0A838L0Z6-F1
#
_cell.length_a   1.000
_cell.length_b   1.000
_cell.length_c   1.000
_cell.angle_alpha   90.00
_cell.angle_beta   90.00
_cell.angle_gamma   90.00
#
_symmetry.space_group_name_H-M   'P 1'
#
loop_
_entity.id
_entity.type
_entity.pdbx_description
1 polymer ?
#
loop_
_entity_poly.entity_id
_entity_poly.type
_entity_poly.pdbx_seq_one_letter_code
_entity_poly.pdbx_strand_id
1 'polypeptide(L)'
;MGFRKALLAGLALAATAAGPAPGDPKYVRDAQQLLKADLTVAKVAYLLQTNALGHCPRRTALPGMLVIDPSQYPGDWRRFVAAQWGADKHPTVEAVIPGGPADEAGVKARDAIVSLDGQDLGAQLPALTDKQDGGTRITMIRDRIDAAFAAGPVTLGLLRDGNPLGITVTGTPACWSFVEIGQGTGHQASAEGTVVTIDQGMLAEIQSEADLAFILGHELSHNFLKTRETLDAQGTSFGLFSVFGENGARLRDSEREADYWGVYMMTWAGYDPHDAAIFWRRHSRMDINGLFAMSHPSNATRVHDLEAVAAEIDAKKAAGKPLDPDYGHFREMVGH
;
A
#
# COMPACT_ATOMS: atom_id res chain seq x y z
N MET A 1 4.59 1.45 5.29
CA MET A 1 4.80 2.90 4.98
C MET A 1 4.47 3.11 3.52
N GLY A 2 3.79 4.21 3.19
CA GLY A 2 3.44 4.54 1.81
C GLY A 2 4.53 5.37 1.14
N PHE A 3 4.98 4.95 -0.05
CA PHE A 3 5.91 5.69 -0.88
C PHE A 3 5.31 5.80 -2.27
N ARG A 4 5.20 7.00 -2.85
CA ARG A 4 4.71 7.13 -4.23
C ARG A 4 5.79 6.68 -5.22
N LYS A 5 5.44 5.97 -6.28
CA LYS A 5 6.22 6.04 -7.52
C LYS A 5 5.55 7.08 -8.42
N ALA A 6 6.09 8.30 -8.37
CA ALA A 6 5.98 9.34 -9.39
C ALA A 6 4.58 9.65 -9.97
N LEU A 7 3.81 10.57 -9.37
CA LEU A 7 2.47 10.93 -9.89
C LEU A 7 2.46 11.88 -11.08
N LEU A 8 1.98 11.39 -12.23
CA LEU A 8 1.57 12.22 -13.38
C LEU A 8 0.13 11.96 -13.84
N ALA A 9 -0.54 10.89 -13.41
CA ALA A 9 -1.79 10.47 -14.06
C ALA A 9 -3.10 11.14 -13.53
N GLY A 10 -3.12 11.70 -12.32
CA GLY A 10 -4.30 12.43 -11.80
C GLY A 10 -4.40 13.89 -12.23
N LEU A 11 -3.34 14.40 -12.87
CA LEU A 11 -3.19 15.79 -13.26
C LEU A 11 -3.24 15.84 -14.78
N ALA A 12 -4.46 15.89 -15.33
CA ALA A 12 -4.70 15.85 -16.78
C ALA A 12 -3.65 16.69 -17.54
N LEU A 13 -2.75 15.99 -18.23
CA LEU A 13 -1.64 16.51 -19.02
C LEU A 13 -2.19 17.27 -20.24
N ALA A 14 -2.68 18.49 -20.01
CA ALA A 14 -2.53 19.52 -21.02
C ALA A 14 -1.08 19.99 -20.91
N ALA A 15 -0.20 19.36 -21.69
CA ALA A 15 1.22 19.65 -21.73
C ALA A 15 1.45 21.10 -22.18
N THR A 16 1.56 22.03 -21.23
CA THR A 16 2.37 23.23 -21.42
C THR A 16 3.82 22.85 -21.14
N ALA A 17 4.76 23.34 -21.95
CA ALA A 17 6.19 23.03 -21.83
C ALA A 17 6.84 23.47 -20.49
N ALA A 18 6.09 24.17 -19.64
CA ALA A 18 6.40 24.39 -18.25
C ALA A 18 5.31 23.71 -17.41
N GLY A 19 5.68 22.98 -16.36
CA GLY A 19 4.77 22.38 -15.38
C GLY A 19 3.81 23.40 -14.75
N PRO A 20 2.99 23.02 -13.76
CA PRO A 20 2.01 23.95 -13.20
C PRO A 20 2.68 25.15 -12.50
N ALA A 21 2.01 26.30 -12.57
CA ALA A 21 2.36 27.43 -11.73
C ALA A 21 2.00 27.10 -10.26
N PRO A 22 2.87 27.38 -9.29
CA PRO A 22 2.50 27.29 -7.88
C PRO A 22 1.23 28.10 -7.60
N GLY A 23 0.25 27.49 -6.94
CA GLY A 23 -1.02 28.15 -6.61
C GLY A 23 -2.11 28.09 -7.67
N ASP A 24 -1.88 27.46 -8.84
CA ASP A 24 -2.96 27.22 -9.82
C ASP A 24 -4.10 26.40 -9.16
N PRO A 25 -5.35 26.93 -9.12
CA PRO A 25 -6.43 26.29 -8.38
C PRO A 25 -6.78 24.88 -8.85
N LYS A 26 -6.57 24.53 -10.12
CA LYS A 26 -6.82 23.17 -10.62
C LYS A 26 -5.81 22.21 -9.98
N TYR A 27 -4.53 22.50 -10.16
CA TYR A 27 -3.44 21.63 -9.70
C TYR A 27 -3.39 21.51 -8.18
N VAL A 28 -3.71 22.60 -7.45
CA VAL A 28 -3.83 22.56 -5.99
C VAL A 28 -4.95 21.62 -5.54
N ARG A 29 -6.13 21.66 -6.18
CA ARG A 29 -7.23 20.73 -5.87
C ARG A 29 -6.85 19.29 -6.16
N ASP A 30 -6.24 19.04 -7.31
CA ASP A 30 -5.82 17.69 -7.72
C ASP A 30 -4.76 17.14 -6.74
N ALA A 31 -3.80 17.97 -6.31
CA ALA A 31 -2.81 17.60 -5.29
C ALA A 31 -3.43 17.32 -3.92
N GLN A 32 -4.47 18.06 -3.52
CA GLN A 32 -5.21 17.81 -2.28
C GLN A 32 -6.00 16.49 -2.33
N GLN A 33 -6.64 16.19 -3.47
CA GLN A 33 -7.33 14.92 -3.67
C GLN A 33 -6.35 13.74 -3.60
N LEU A 34 -5.19 13.91 -4.21
CA LEU A 34 -4.14 12.90 -4.18
C LEU A 34 -3.59 12.68 -2.77
N LEU A 35 -3.30 13.75 -2.03
CA LEU A 35 -2.88 13.67 -0.64
C LEU A 35 -3.91 12.92 0.22
N LYS A 36 -5.20 13.19 0.00
CA LYS A 36 -6.29 12.48 0.68
C LYS A 36 -6.27 10.98 0.34
N ALA A 37 -6.09 10.62 -0.93
CA ALA A 37 -6.02 9.23 -1.36
C ALA A 37 -4.82 8.51 -0.70
N ASP A 38 -3.64 9.12 -0.75
CA ASP A 38 -2.42 8.60 -0.10
C ASP A 38 -2.61 8.36 1.39
N LEU A 39 -3.14 9.36 2.11
CA LEU A 39 -3.38 9.24 3.54
C LEU A 39 -4.39 8.12 3.84
N THR A 40 -5.43 7.95 3.00
CA THR A 40 -6.43 6.90 3.17
C THR A 40 -5.81 5.52 2.94
N VAL A 41 -5.07 5.33 1.85
CA VAL A 41 -4.32 4.08 1.56
C VAL A 41 -3.34 3.76 2.67
N ALA A 42 -2.54 4.74 3.11
CA ALA A 42 -1.57 4.54 4.17
C ALA A 42 -2.23 4.22 5.52
N LYS A 43 -3.36 4.85 5.86
CA LYS A 43 -4.11 4.55 7.09
C LYS A 43 -4.64 3.12 7.07
N VAL A 44 -5.29 2.72 5.98
CA VAL A 44 -5.85 1.36 5.84
C VAL A 44 -4.72 0.32 5.86
N ALA A 45 -3.66 0.52 5.08
CA ALA A 45 -2.49 -0.36 5.08
C ALA A 45 -1.86 -0.47 6.49
N TYR A 46 -1.70 0.66 7.20
CA TYR A 46 -1.20 0.67 8.56
C TYR A 46 -2.04 -0.22 9.48
N LEU A 47 -3.36 -0.06 9.47
CA LEU A 47 -4.27 -0.87 10.29
C LEU A 47 -4.17 -2.37 9.95
N LEU A 48 -4.14 -2.72 8.67
CA LEU A 48 -4.00 -4.12 8.23
C LEU A 48 -2.67 -4.72 8.74
N GLN A 49 -1.56 -3.99 8.57
CA GLN A 49 -0.23 -4.48 8.90
C GLN A 49 0.03 -4.56 10.41
N THR A 50 -0.48 -3.62 11.21
CA THR A 50 -0.27 -3.60 12.67
C THR A 50 -1.16 -4.60 13.41
N ASN A 51 -2.34 -4.93 12.86
CA ASN A 51 -3.26 -5.88 13.50
C ASN A 51 -3.03 -7.34 13.06
N ALA A 52 -2.24 -7.60 12.00
CA ALA A 52 -1.90 -8.96 11.54
C ALA A 52 -0.68 -9.59 12.25
N LEU A 53 -0.15 -8.98 13.32
CA LEU A 53 1.12 -9.37 13.96
C LEU A 53 1.21 -10.83 14.42
N GLY A 54 0.08 -11.42 14.84
CA GLY A 54 0.01 -12.82 15.26
C GLY A 54 0.33 -13.81 14.13
N HIS A 55 0.22 -13.36 12.88
CA HIS A 55 0.26 -14.19 11.68
C HIS A 55 1.39 -13.79 10.73
N CYS A 56 2.43 -13.18 11.30
CA CYS A 56 3.39 -12.37 10.58
C CYS A 56 4.74 -13.07 10.34
N PRO A 57 5.13 -13.37 9.09
CA PRO A 57 6.39 -14.05 8.83
C PRO A 57 7.61 -13.13 8.91
N ARG A 58 7.43 -11.85 8.55
CA ARG A 58 8.47 -10.82 8.64
C ARG A 58 7.92 -9.59 9.33
N ARG A 59 8.60 -9.15 10.40
CA ARG A 59 8.21 -8.01 11.21
C ARG A 59 9.04 -6.77 10.88
N THR A 60 8.44 -5.61 11.10
CA THR A 60 9.07 -4.29 11.09
C THR A 60 8.36 -3.40 12.13
N ALA A 61 8.71 -2.12 12.22
CA ALA A 61 7.93 -1.13 12.94
C ALA A 61 7.51 0.00 11.98
N LEU A 62 6.22 0.32 11.96
CA LEU A 62 5.68 1.39 11.12
C LEU A 62 5.63 2.69 11.91
N PRO A 63 6.25 3.78 11.42
CA PRO A 63 6.23 5.08 12.10
C PRO A 63 4.93 5.86 11.91
N GLY A 64 4.00 5.42 11.06
CA GLY A 64 2.75 6.14 10.83
C GLY A 64 2.93 7.48 10.11
N MET A 65 3.89 7.58 9.18
CA MET A 65 4.10 8.74 8.31
C MET A 65 4.31 8.34 6.86
N LEU A 66 3.97 9.26 5.95
CA LEU A 66 4.21 9.16 4.52
C LEU A 66 5.35 10.08 4.12
N VAL A 67 6.18 9.63 3.18
CA VAL A 67 7.36 10.37 2.73
C VAL A 67 7.30 10.58 1.23
N ILE A 68 7.53 11.83 0.83
CA ILE A 68 7.65 12.27 -0.55
C ILE A 68 9.09 12.76 -0.79
N ASP A 69 9.64 12.49 -1.96
CA ASP A 69 10.94 12.99 -2.40
C ASP A 69 10.80 13.70 -3.77
N PRO A 70 11.51 14.82 -3.98
CA PRO A 70 11.44 15.57 -5.24
C PRO A 70 11.79 14.76 -6.50
N SER A 71 12.45 13.60 -6.40
CA SER A 71 12.79 12.75 -7.55
C SER A 71 11.57 12.08 -8.18
N GLN A 72 10.46 11.98 -7.44
CA GLN A 72 9.20 11.43 -7.93
C GLN A 72 8.56 12.33 -9.01
N TYR A 73 9.00 13.57 -9.15
CA TYR A 73 8.43 14.53 -10.10
C TYR A 73 9.50 15.03 -11.08
N PRO A 74 9.14 15.26 -12.35
CA PRO A 74 10.06 15.87 -13.32
C PRO A 74 10.38 17.32 -12.90
N GLY A 75 11.50 17.84 -13.40
CA GLY A 75 12.07 19.12 -12.95
C GLY A 75 11.10 20.30 -13.02
N ASP A 76 10.26 20.35 -14.05
CA ASP A 76 9.27 21.40 -14.29
C ASP A 76 8.11 21.39 -13.27
N TRP A 77 7.88 20.27 -12.59
CA TRP A 77 6.90 20.11 -11.51
C TRP A 77 7.46 20.40 -10.12
N ARG A 78 8.79 20.38 -9.94
CA ARG A 78 9.41 20.52 -8.61
C ARG A 78 9.05 21.81 -7.90
N ARG A 79 8.94 22.92 -8.62
CA ARG A 79 8.49 24.20 -8.03
C ARG A 79 7.10 24.10 -7.39
N PHE A 80 6.20 23.32 -8.00
CA PHE A 80 4.85 23.12 -7.50
C PHE A 80 4.87 22.18 -6.30
N VAL A 81 5.61 21.07 -6.39
CA VAL A 81 5.81 20.09 -5.31
C VAL A 81 6.42 20.76 -4.07
N ALA A 82 7.46 21.59 -4.25
CA ALA A 82 8.07 22.35 -3.19
C ALA A 82 7.10 23.35 -2.54
N ALA A 83 6.29 24.05 -3.34
CA ALA A 83 5.27 24.96 -2.81
C ALA A 83 4.18 24.20 -2.03
N GLN A 84 3.70 23.08 -2.56
CA GLN A 84 2.58 22.31 -2.01
C GLN A 84 2.96 21.49 -0.77
N TRP A 85 4.10 20.82 -0.80
CA TRP A 85 4.52 19.85 0.21
C TRP A 85 5.85 20.17 0.89
N GLY A 86 6.55 21.25 0.52
CA GLY A 86 7.86 21.58 1.08
C GLY A 86 9.02 20.73 0.54
N ALA A 87 8.71 19.75 -0.31
CA ALA A 87 9.68 18.82 -0.89
C ALA A 87 10.46 19.47 -2.03
N ASP A 88 11.53 20.19 -1.68
CA ASP A 88 12.47 20.82 -2.61
C ASP A 88 13.78 20.02 -2.74
N LYS A 89 14.51 19.85 -1.64
CA LYS A 89 15.86 19.25 -1.62
C LYS A 89 15.97 17.96 -0.83
N HIS A 90 15.10 17.80 0.16
CA HIS A 90 15.13 16.69 1.11
C HIS A 90 13.87 15.84 0.96
N PRO A 91 13.95 14.54 1.28
CA PRO A 91 12.76 13.76 1.57
C PRO A 91 11.95 14.48 2.63
N THR A 92 10.64 14.55 2.46
CA THR A 92 9.76 15.38 3.28
C THR A 92 8.58 14.56 3.75
N VAL A 93 8.13 14.81 4.97
CA VAL A 93 6.90 14.21 5.50
C VAL A 93 5.72 14.78 4.70
N GLU A 94 5.10 13.94 3.87
CA GLU A 94 3.93 14.35 3.11
C GLU A 94 2.70 14.49 4.02
N ALA A 95 2.49 13.48 4.87
CA ALA A 95 1.44 13.45 5.87
C ALA A 95 1.81 12.49 7.01
N VAL A 96 1.13 12.68 8.14
CA VAL A 96 1.17 11.75 9.29
C VAL A 96 -0.19 11.10 9.44
N ILE A 97 -0.21 9.82 9.80
CA ILE A 97 -1.44 9.10 10.11
C ILE A 97 -1.94 9.62 11.47
N PRO A 98 -3.17 10.18 11.56
CA PRO A 98 -3.69 10.69 12.82
C PRO A 98 -3.70 9.63 13.92
N GLY A 99 -3.15 9.96 15.08
CA GLY A 99 -2.99 9.01 16.21
C GLY A 99 -1.97 7.89 15.97
N GLY A 100 -1.21 7.95 14.87
CA GLY A 100 -0.06 7.08 14.64
C GLY A 100 1.22 7.60 15.33
N PRO A 101 2.29 6.79 15.40
CA PRO A 101 3.48 7.13 16.19
C PRO A 101 4.14 8.47 15.84
N ALA A 102 4.25 8.80 14.56
CA ALA A 102 4.82 10.07 14.11
C ALA A 102 3.94 11.27 14.53
N ASP A 103 2.62 11.15 14.45
CA ASP A 103 1.70 12.21 14.88
C ASP A 103 1.77 12.43 16.39
N GLU A 104 1.74 11.34 17.17
CA GLU A 104 1.88 11.37 18.64
C GLU A 104 3.22 11.95 19.09
N ALA A 105 4.31 11.65 18.36
CA ALA A 105 5.65 12.20 18.63
C ALA A 105 5.79 13.66 18.19
N GLY A 106 4.81 14.23 17.46
CA GLY A 106 4.80 15.64 17.05
C GLY A 106 5.49 15.92 15.71
N VAL A 107 5.74 14.90 14.88
CA VAL A 107 6.12 15.07 13.48
C VAL A 107 4.94 15.70 12.73
N LYS A 108 5.22 16.59 11.78
CA LYS A 108 4.19 17.30 11.01
C LYS A 108 4.45 17.19 9.51
N ALA A 109 3.38 17.29 8.74
CA ALA A 109 3.49 17.44 7.29
C ALA A 109 4.40 18.63 6.95
N ARG A 110 5.17 18.51 5.88
CA ARG A 110 6.20 19.46 5.40
C ARG A 110 7.49 19.51 6.22
N ASP A 111 7.64 18.69 7.26
CA ASP A 111 8.94 18.51 7.90
C ASP A 111 9.90 17.82 6.92
N ALA A 112 11.00 18.48 6.57
CA ALA A 112 12.05 17.87 5.76
C ALA A 112 12.89 16.94 6.64
N ILE A 113 13.08 15.69 6.21
CA ILE A 113 13.84 14.66 6.92
C ILE A 113 15.28 14.72 6.46
N VAL A 114 16.19 15.10 7.37
CA VAL A 114 17.62 15.23 7.08
C VAL A 114 18.44 14.07 7.63
N SER A 115 18.03 13.45 8.74
CA SER A 115 18.77 12.32 9.30
C SER A 115 17.90 11.32 10.05
N LEU A 116 18.41 10.10 10.18
CA LEU A 116 17.88 9.02 11.03
C LEU A 116 18.99 8.66 12.02
N ASP A 117 18.76 8.83 13.32
CA ASP A 117 19.74 8.59 14.39
C ASP A 117 21.09 9.32 14.15
N GLY A 118 21.01 10.54 13.64
CA GLY A 118 22.17 11.37 13.30
C GLY A 118 22.89 10.99 12.01
N GLN A 119 22.49 9.89 11.34
CA GLN A 119 23.01 9.54 10.01
C GLN A 119 22.25 10.32 8.93
N ASP A 120 22.98 11.02 8.07
CA ASP A 120 22.40 11.80 6.97
C ASP A 120 21.60 10.91 6.02
N LEU A 121 20.29 11.14 5.94
CA LEU A 121 19.38 10.39 5.07
C LEU A 121 19.66 10.68 3.58
N GLY A 122 20.17 11.87 3.28
CA GLY A 122 20.54 12.31 1.93
C GLY A 122 21.86 11.75 1.42
N ALA A 123 22.70 11.20 2.31
CA ALA A 123 24.01 10.70 1.94
C ALA A 123 23.93 9.59 0.88
N GLN A 124 24.72 9.70 -0.20
CA GLN A 124 24.78 8.71 -1.28
C GLN A 124 23.46 8.47 -2.04
N LEU A 125 22.44 9.32 -1.85
CA LEU A 125 21.27 9.27 -2.73
C LEU A 125 21.66 9.77 -4.13
N PRO A 126 21.05 9.22 -5.20
CA PRO A 126 21.15 9.80 -6.53
C PRO A 126 20.83 11.30 -6.53
N ALA A 127 21.55 12.06 -7.33
CA ALA A 127 21.30 13.49 -7.48
C ALA A 127 19.92 13.73 -8.10
N LEU A 128 19.26 14.82 -7.70
CA LEU A 128 18.03 15.26 -8.35
C LEU A 128 18.36 15.76 -9.77
N THR A 129 17.75 15.15 -10.79
CA THR A 129 17.90 15.54 -12.20
C THR A 129 16.57 16.01 -12.78
N ASP A 130 16.50 16.72 -13.89
CA ASP A 130 15.20 17.14 -14.45
C ASP A 130 14.31 15.97 -14.90
N LYS A 131 14.90 14.78 -15.06
CA LYS A 131 14.17 13.54 -15.35
C LYS A 131 13.75 12.84 -14.06
N GLN A 132 12.59 12.19 -14.10
CA GLN A 132 12.22 11.21 -13.08
C GLN A 132 13.22 10.06 -13.10
N ASP A 133 13.59 9.55 -11.92
CA ASP A 133 14.63 8.53 -11.74
C ASP A 133 14.07 7.10 -11.68
N GLY A 134 12.83 6.91 -12.14
CA GLY A 134 12.13 5.64 -12.06
C GLY A 134 11.80 5.19 -10.62
N GLY A 135 11.94 6.05 -9.62
CA GLY A 135 11.68 5.73 -8.21
C GLY A 135 12.90 5.16 -7.46
N THR A 136 14.10 5.23 -8.05
CA THR A 136 15.33 4.71 -7.43
C THR A 136 15.60 5.36 -6.08
N ARG A 137 15.62 6.70 -6.03
CA ARG A 137 15.94 7.46 -4.83
C ARG A 137 14.89 7.29 -3.73
N ILE A 138 13.60 7.36 -4.07
CA ILE A 138 12.54 7.13 -3.08
C ILE A 138 12.58 5.71 -2.51
N THR A 139 12.92 4.71 -3.33
CA THR A 139 13.11 3.33 -2.86
C THR A 139 14.27 3.24 -1.86
N MET A 140 15.40 3.88 -2.13
CA MET A 140 16.52 3.93 -1.17
C MET A 140 16.15 4.62 0.14
N ILE A 141 15.38 5.72 0.07
CA ILE A 141 14.90 6.44 1.26
C ILE A 141 13.99 5.54 2.08
N ARG A 142 13.04 4.87 1.42
CA ARG A 142 12.14 3.90 2.05
C ARG A 142 12.88 2.81 2.78
N ASP A 143 13.81 2.16 2.10
CA ASP A 143 14.50 1.00 2.65
C ASP A 143 15.39 1.40 3.84
N ARG A 144 15.96 2.62 3.82
CA ARG A 144 16.69 3.18 4.98
C ARG A 144 15.79 3.47 6.16
N ILE A 145 14.62 4.07 5.93
CA ILE A 145 13.66 4.36 7.00
C ILE A 145 13.13 3.05 7.60
N ASP A 146 12.74 2.08 6.77
CA ASP A 146 12.29 0.77 7.23
C ASP A 146 13.38 0.04 8.03
N ALA A 147 14.63 0.03 7.55
CA ALA A 147 15.74 -0.58 8.29
C ALA A 147 15.99 0.09 9.65
N ALA A 148 15.90 1.42 9.73
CA ALA A 148 16.05 2.15 10.99
C ALA A 148 14.93 1.78 11.99
N PHE A 149 13.67 1.82 11.56
CA PHE A 149 12.54 1.48 12.45
C PHE A 149 12.47 -0.01 12.80
N ALA A 150 12.96 -0.90 11.93
CA ALA A 150 13.11 -2.32 12.25
C ALA A 150 14.16 -2.56 13.36
N ALA A 151 15.13 -1.65 13.55
CA ALA A 151 16.14 -1.74 14.59
C ALA A 151 15.68 -1.18 15.96
N GLY A 152 14.68 -0.30 15.99
CA GLY A 152 14.13 0.27 17.23
C GLY A 152 13.51 1.65 17.07
N PRO A 153 13.31 2.39 18.18
CA PRO A 153 12.96 3.81 18.13
C PRO A 153 14.00 4.62 17.36
N VAL A 154 13.55 5.54 16.52
CA VAL A 154 14.41 6.33 15.62
C VAL A 154 14.30 7.81 15.97
N THR A 155 15.43 8.47 16.14
CA THR A 155 15.51 9.93 16.24
C THR A 155 15.59 10.55 14.85
N LEU A 156 14.48 11.13 14.40
CA LEU A 156 14.39 11.87 13.16
C LEU A 156 15.03 13.25 13.35
N GLY A 157 16.09 13.55 12.58
CA GLY A 157 16.52 14.92 12.38
C GLY A 157 15.67 15.56 11.30
N LEU A 158 14.92 16.61 11.66
CA LEU A 158 14.00 17.31 10.76
C LEU A 158 14.37 18.79 10.61
N LEU A 159 13.89 19.40 9.53
CA LEU A 159 13.81 20.85 9.35
C LEU A 159 12.34 21.25 9.25
N ARG A 160 11.88 22.08 10.19
CA ARG A 160 10.54 22.69 10.16
C ARG A 160 10.66 24.18 9.90
N ASP A 161 10.16 24.61 8.75
CA ASP A 161 10.31 25.99 8.27
C ASP A 161 11.79 26.45 8.27
N GLY A 162 12.71 25.52 7.96
CA GLY A 162 14.16 25.75 7.96
C GLY A 162 14.84 25.62 9.33
N ASN A 163 14.09 25.49 10.43
CA ASN A 163 14.66 25.34 11.76
C ASN A 163 14.92 23.86 12.08
N PRO A 164 16.13 23.49 12.56
CA PRO A 164 16.44 22.12 12.92
C PRO A 164 15.71 21.68 14.18
N LEU A 165 15.24 20.44 14.18
CA LEU A 165 14.64 19.79 15.33
C LEU A 165 14.98 18.28 15.34
N GLY A 166 15.00 17.67 16.52
CA GLY A 166 15.11 16.21 16.69
C GLY A 166 13.86 15.66 17.35
N ILE A 167 13.20 14.69 16.73
CA ILE A 167 12.05 13.98 17.32
C ILE A 167 12.32 12.49 17.31
N THR A 168 12.23 11.86 18.48
CA THR A 168 12.29 10.40 18.59
C THR A 168 10.91 9.81 18.39
N VAL A 169 10.79 8.89 17.43
CA VAL A 169 9.56 8.16 17.10
C VAL A 169 9.76 6.69 17.42
N THR A 170 8.84 6.10 18.19
CA THR A 170 8.80 4.65 18.41
C THR A 170 7.75 4.04 17.49
N GLY A 171 8.17 3.34 16.45
CA GLY A 171 7.24 2.73 15.49
C GLY A 171 6.36 1.64 16.12
N THR A 172 5.18 1.42 15.55
CA THR A 172 4.28 0.34 15.97
C THR A 172 4.71 -0.96 15.28
N PRO A 173 4.93 -2.06 16.01
CA PRO A 173 5.23 -3.35 15.39
C PRO A 173 4.19 -3.70 14.33
N ALA A 174 4.64 -4.16 13.17
CA ALA A 174 3.76 -4.49 12.06
C ALA A 174 4.34 -5.59 11.17
N CYS A 175 3.50 -6.11 10.30
CA CYS A 175 3.96 -6.95 9.21
C CYS A 175 4.61 -6.19 8.09
N TRP A 176 5.77 -6.71 7.67
CA TRP A 176 6.60 -6.05 6.68
C TRP A 176 6.02 -6.23 5.28
N SER A 177 5.64 -5.11 4.69
CA SER A 177 5.40 -4.91 3.26
C SER A 177 5.27 -3.41 3.03
N PHE A 178 5.49 -2.97 1.80
CA PHE A 178 5.20 -1.60 1.39
C PHE A 178 3.89 -1.55 0.62
N VAL A 179 3.17 -0.43 0.72
CA VAL A 179 1.93 -0.21 -0.04
C VAL A 179 2.06 1.13 -0.73
N GLU A 180 1.90 1.16 -2.05
CA GLU A 180 2.03 2.36 -2.86
C GLU A 180 0.88 2.53 -3.85
N ILE A 181 0.61 3.79 -4.21
CA ILE A 181 -0.31 4.12 -5.31
C ILE A 181 0.51 4.13 -6.61
N GLY A 182 0.09 3.28 -7.54
CA GLY A 182 0.64 3.15 -8.88
C GLY A 182 0.24 4.31 -9.80
N GLN A 183 0.91 4.36 -10.95
CA GLN A 183 0.59 5.30 -12.03
C GLN A 183 -0.35 4.72 -13.08
N GLY A 184 -0.64 3.43 -13.01
CA GLY A 184 -1.58 2.81 -13.94
C GLY A 184 -2.95 3.45 -13.78
N THR A 185 -3.59 3.73 -14.91
CA THR A 185 -5.02 4.06 -14.96
C THR A 185 -5.87 2.80 -15.07
N GLY A 186 -5.25 1.62 -14.99
CA GLY A 186 -5.94 0.33 -15.00
C GLY A 186 -6.69 0.07 -13.69
N HIS A 187 -7.61 -0.88 -13.74
CA HIS A 187 -8.39 -1.33 -12.58
C HIS A 187 -7.72 -2.57 -11.96
N GLN A 188 -6.48 -2.42 -11.49
CA GLN A 188 -5.72 -3.51 -10.89
C GLN A 188 -5.08 -3.11 -9.56
N ALA A 189 -4.80 -4.12 -8.74
CA ALA A 189 -3.82 -4.05 -7.67
C ALA A 189 -2.86 -5.25 -7.85
N SER A 190 -1.66 -5.14 -7.30
CA SER A 190 -0.66 -6.20 -7.45
C SER A 190 0.27 -6.28 -6.25
N ALA A 191 0.83 -7.47 -6.04
CA ALA A 191 1.81 -7.76 -5.02
C ALA A 191 3.07 -8.43 -5.62
N GLU A 192 4.23 -7.80 -5.45
CA GLU A 192 5.50 -8.26 -6.04
C GLU A 192 6.41 -9.02 -5.04
N GLY A 193 5.84 -9.52 -3.94
CA GLY A 193 6.56 -10.16 -2.84
C GLY A 193 7.08 -9.19 -1.77
N THR A 194 7.13 -7.89 -2.05
CA THR A 194 7.63 -6.88 -1.12
C THR A 194 6.76 -5.62 -1.08
N VAL A 195 6.30 -5.20 -2.25
CA VAL A 195 5.48 -4.00 -2.46
C VAL A 195 4.11 -4.43 -2.97
N VAL A 196 3.06 -3.87 -2.38
CA VAL A 196 1.71 -3.82 -2.93
C VAL A 196 1.54 -2.52 -3.68
N THR A 197 1.06 -2.59 -4.91
CA THR A 197 0.73 -1.42 -5.73
C THR A 197 -0.76 -1.42 -6.03
N ILE A 198 -1.44 -0.30 -5.81
CA ILE A 198 -2.82 -0.10 -6.22
C ILE A 198 -2.90 1.00 -7.29
N ASP A 199 -3.44 0.67 -8.46
CA ASP A 199 -3.54 1.63 -9.55
C ASP A 199 -4.68 2.65 -9.31
N GLN A 200 -4.57 3.80 -9.97
CA GLN A 200 -5.53 4.89 -9.79
C GLN A 200 -6.92 4.53 -10.31
N GLY A 201 -7.00 3.71 -11.36
CA GLY A 201 -8.28 3.20 -11.87
C GLY A 201 -8.97 2.32 -10.83
N MET A 202 -8.23 1.46 -10.13
CA MET A 202 -8.78 0.66 -9.02
C MET A 202 -9.22 1.55 -7.85
N LEU A 203 -8.40 2.53 -7.45
CA LEU A 203 -8.79 3.48 -6.37
C LEU A 203 -10.07 4.25 -6.68
N ALA A 204 -10.37 4.54 -7.94
CA ALA A 204 -11.60 5.21 -8.35
C ALA A 204 -12.86 4.35 -8.13
N GLU A 205 -12.72 3.03 -8.07
CA GLU A 205 -13.82 2.08 -7.82
C GLU A 205 -14.08 1.86 -6.32
N ILE A 206 -13.12 2.21 -5.48
CA ILE A 206 -13.22 2.08 -4.01
C ILE A 206 -14.24 3.09 -3.47
N GLN A 207 -15.34 2.59 -2.90
CA GLN A 207 -16.40 3.43 -2.34
C GLN A 207 -16.27 3.63 -0.83
N SER A 208 -15.48 2.81 -0.16
CA SER A 208 -15.34 2.81 1.30
C SER A 208 -13.94 2.38 1.75
N GLU A 209 -13.57 2.68 2.99
CA GLU A 209 -12.32 2.14 3.57
C GLU A 209 -12.38 0.62 3.74
N ALA A 210 -13.56 0.02 3.89
CA ALA A 210 -13.71 -1.43 3.96
C ALA A 210 -13.42 -2.10 2.61
N ASP A 211 -13.85 -1.49 1.50
CA ASP A 211 -13.50 -1.92 0.14
C ASP A 211 -11.98 -1.90 -0.03
N LEU A 212 -11.35 -0.80 0.38
CA LEU A 212 -9.89 -0.64 0.32
C LEU A 212 -9.18 -1.65 1.23
N ALA A 213 -9.73 -1.90 2.42
CA ALA A 213 -9.16 -2.84 3.38
C ALA A 213 -9.18 -4.26 2.84
N PHE A 214 -10.25 -4.66 2.17
CA PHE A 214 -10.32 -5.96 1.52
C PHE A 214 -9.30 -6.08 0.38
N ILE A 215 -9.26 -5.10 -0.54
CA ILE A 215 -8.33 -5.14 -1.69
C ILE A 215 -6.87 -5.11 -1.24
N LEU A 216 -6.50 -4.20 -0.34
CA LEU A 216 -5.14 -4.17 0.20
C LEU A 216 -4.83 -5.41 1.05
N GLY A 217 -5.81 -5.93 1.79
CA GLY A 217 -5.67 -7.16 2.57
C GLY A 217 -5.36 -8.36 1.68
N HIS A 218 -6.08 -8.51 0.56
CA HIS A 218 -5.82 -9.53 -0.46
C HIS A 218 -4.38 -9.43 -0.99
N GLU A 219 -3.95 -8.25 -1.44
CA GLU A 219 -2.59 -8.08 -1.99
C GLU A 219 -1.49 -8.24 -0.93
N LEU A 220 -1.71 -7.74 0.29
CA LEU A 220 -0.77 -7.96 1.40
C LEU A 220 -0.65 -9.45 1.74
N SER A 221 -1.73 -10.21 1.60
CA SER A 221 -1.74 -11.66 1.85
C SER A 221 -0.79 -12.39 0.90
N HIS A 222 -0.71 -12.00 -0.37
CA HIS A 222 0.28 -12.57 -1.29
C HIS A 222 1.73 -12.38 -0.82
N ASN A 223 2.05 -11.18 -0.29
CA ASN A 223 3.37 -10.90 0.26
C ASN A 223 3.61 -11.67 1.56
N PHE A 224 2.62 -11.71 2.46
CA PHE A 224 2.74 -12.36 3.76
C PHE A 224 2.89 -13.88 3.60
N LEU A 225 2.09 -14.50 2.73
CA LEU A 225 2.13 -15.93 2.45
C LEU A 225 3.28 -16.33 1.52
N LYS A 226 4.10 -15.37 1.09
CA LYS A 226 5.22 -15.59 0.17
C LYS A 226 4.76 -16.32 -1.10
N THR A 227 3.56 -16.00 -1.59
CA THR A 227 2.92 -16.67 -2.72
C THR A 227 3.87 -16.70 -3.92
N ARG A 228 4.54 -15.58 -4.22
CA ARG A 228 5.52 -15.47 -5.32
C ARG A 228 6.66 -16.49 -5.19
N GLU A 229 7.29 -16.57 -4.00
CA GLU A 229 8.39 -17.50 -3.72
C GLU A 229 7.93 -18.96 -3.85
N THR A 230 6.74 -19.26 -3.32
CA THR A 230 6.13 -20.60 -3.37
C THR A 230 5.82 -21.02 -4.80
N LEU A 231 5.21 -20.14 -5.59
CA LEU A 231 4.88 -20.41 -7.00
C LEU A 231 6.15 -20.56 -7.86
N ASP A 232 7.20 -19.76 -7.63
CA ASP A 232 8.51 -19.92 -8.29
C ASP A 232 9.14 -21.27 -7.96
N ALA A 233 9.12 -21.67 -6.67
CA ALA A 233 9.66 -22.96 -6.23
C ALA A 233 8.90 -24.16 -6.84
N GLN A 234 7.62 -23.97 -7.16
CA GLN A 234 6.78 -24.96 -7.87
C GLN A 234 6.97 -24.93 -9.40
N GLY A 235 7.79 -24.03 -9.94
CA GLY A 235 8.01 -23.87 -11.37
C GLY A 235 6.82 -23.25 -12.11
N THR A 236 5.94 -22.54 -11.40
CA THR A 236 4.76 -21.90 -11.99
C THR A 236 5.20 -20.69 -12.83
N SER A 237 4.88 -20.71 -14.12
CA SER A 237 5.11 -19.58 -15.03
C SER A 237 4.01 -18.54 -14.88
N PHE A 238 4.30 -17.26 -15.14
CA PHE A 238 3.32 -16.14 -15.16
C PHE A 238 3.09 -15.59 -16.57
N GLY A 239 3.56 -16.29 -17.62
CA GLY A 239 3.36 -15.88 -19.02
C GLY A 239 1.91 -16.00 -19.49
N LEU A 240 1.62 -15.59 -20.72
CA LEU A 240 0.26 -15.57 -21.31
C LEU A 240 -0.50 -16.92 -21.21
N PHE A 241 0.22 -18.05 -21.15
CA PHE A 241 -0.37 -19.40 -21.05
C PHE A 241 -0.42 -19.95 -19.61
N SER A 242 0.03 -19.18 -18.61
CA SER A 242 0.14 -19.61 -17.21
C SER A 242 -1.17 -20.01 -16.55
N VAL A 243 -2.29 -19.45 -17.02
CA VAL A 243 -3.63 -19.66 -16.47
C VAL A 243 -4.26 -21.01 -16.84
N PHE A 244 -3.59 -21.82 -17.68
CA PHE A 244 -4.05 -23.14 -18.09
C PHE A 244 -3.32 -24.28 -17.35
N GLY A 245 -3.99 -25.44 -17.25
CA GLY A 245 -3.42 -26.65 -16.65
C GLY A 245 -3.09 -26.50 -15.15
N GLU A 246 -2.06 -27.21 -14.70
CA GLU A 246 -1.63 -27.24 -13.29
C GLU A 246 -1.12 -25.87 -12.80
N ASN A 247 -0.45 -25.09 -13.66
CA ASN A 247 -0.05 -23.71 -13.36
C ASN A 247 -1.27 -22.84 -13.05
N GLY A 248 -2.31 -22.94 -13.88
CA GLY A 248 -3.56 -22.21 -13.67
C GLY A 248 -4.27 -22.62 -12.38
N ALA A 249 -4.21 -23.89 -12.00
CA ALA A 249 -4.78 -24.37 -10.74
C ALA A 249 -4.06 -23.74 -9.53
N ARG A 250 -2.73 -23.79 -9.51
CA ARG A 250 -1.92 -23.18 -8.43
C ARG A 250 -2.14 -21.68 -8.30
N LEU A 251 -2.26 -20.97 -9.43
CA LEU A 251 -2.61 -19.55 -9.43
C LEU A 251 -3.99 -19.33 -8.79
N ARG A 252 -5.03 -20.03 -9.25
CA ARG A 252 -6.39 -19.90 -8.69
C ARG A 252 -6.46 -20.26 -7.21
N ASP A 253 -5.73 -21.28 -6.77
CA ASP A 253 -5.66 -21.66 -5.35
C ASP A 253 -5.02 -20.56 -4.52
N SER A 254 -3.96 -19.93 -5.04
CA SER A 254 -3.33 -18.80 -4.36
C SER A 254 -4.22 -17.57 -4.29
N GLU A 255 -5.04 -17.31 -5.32
CA GLU A 255 -6.04 -16.24 -5.31
C GLU A 255 -7.13 -16.47 -4.28
N ARG A 256 -7.60 -17.72 -4.15
CA ARG A 256 -8.59 -18.10 -3.13
C ARG A 256 -8.02 -17.99 -1.72
N GLU A 257 -6.75 -18.35 -1.54
CA GLU A 257 -6.06 -18.20 -0.26
C GLU A 257 -5.87 -16.71 0.11
N ALA A 258 -5.55 -15.87 -0.87
CA ALA A 258 -5.45 -14.42 -0.68
C ALA A 258 -6.82 -13.78 -0.37
N ASP A 259 -7.90 -14.21 -1.03
CA ASP A 259 -9.27 -13.81 -0.67
C ASP A 259 -9.62 -14.22 0.77
N TYR A 260 -9.32 -15.47 1.16
CA TYR A 260 -9.54 -15.98 2.52
C TYR A 260 -8.81 -15.13 3.56
N TRP A 261 -7.52 -14.89 3.36
CA TRP A 261 -6.73 -14.05 4.26
C TRP A 261 -7.13 -12.58 4.21
N GLY A 262 -7.54 -12.05 3.07
CA GLY A 262 -8.01 -10.68 2.92
C GLY A 262 -9.19 -10.38 3.85
N VAL A 263 -10.16 -11.30 3.96
CA VAL A 263 -11.30 -11.17 4.90
C VAL A 263 -10.85 -11.22 6.36
N TYR A 264 -9.89 -12.07 6.70
CA TYR A 264 -9.29 -12.09 8.04
C TYR A 264 -8.53 -10.80 8.36
N MET A 265 -7.69 -10.33 7.43
CA MET A 265 -6.89 -9.12 7.60
C MET A 265 -7.77 -7.88 7.80
N MET A 266 -8.80 -7.70 6.96
CA MET A 266 -9.73 -6.59 7.15
C MET A 266 -10.49 -6.70 8.49
N THR A 267 -10.84 -7.92 8.91
CA THR A 267 -11.48 -8.14 10.21
C THR A 267 -10.57 -7.77 11.39
N TRP A 268 -9.29 -8.18 11.35
CA TRP A 268 -8.31 -7.80 12.38
C TRP A 268 -8.09 -6.29 12.42
N ALA A 269 -8.17 -5.62 11.27
CA ALA A 269 -8.12 -4.16 11.17
C ALA A 269 -9.42 -3.45 11.61
N GLY A 270 -10.46 -4.20 12.01
CA GLY A 270 -11.71 -3.67 12.55
C GLY A 270 -12.82 -3.42 11.52
N TYR A 271 -12.66 -3.87 10.27
CA TYR A 271 -13.69 -3.79 9.24
C TYR A 271 -14.63 -5.00 9.28
N ASP A 272 -15.83 -4.85 8.69
CA ASP A 272 -16.82 -5.92 8.63
C ASP A 272 -16.42 -6.97 7.56
N PRO A 273 -16.28 -8.26 7.91
CA PRO A 273 -15.94 -9.29 6.92
C PRO A 273 -16.94 -9.41 5.76
N HIS A 274 -18.20 -9.00 5.95
CA HIS A 274 -19.23 -9.07 4.91
C HIS A 274 -19.01 -8.06 3.77
N ASP A 275 -18.27 -6.98 4.03
CA ASP A 275 -18.00 -5.93 3.02
C ASP A 275 -17.22 -6.48 1.82
N ALA A 276 -16.41 -7.52 2.01
CA ALA A 276 -15.70 -8.21 0.92
C ALA A 276 -16.65 -8.71 -0.17
N ALA A 277 -17.69 -9.46 0.22
CA ALA A 277 -18.68 -9.97 -0.72
C ALA A 277 -19.55 -8.85 -1.33
N ILE A 278 -19.82 -7.78 -0.57
CA ILE A 278 -20.56 -6.62 -1.07
C ILE A 278 -19.77 -5.89 -2.17
N PHE A 279 -18.46 -5.72 -1.99
CA PHE A 279 -17.58 -5.15 -3.02
C PHE A 279 -17.70 -5.92 -4.33
N TRP A 280 -17.54 -7.25 -4.32
CA TRP A 280 -17.60 -8.07 -5.53
C TRP A 280 -18.98 -8.14 -6.17
N ARG A 281 -20.06 -8.03 -5.38
CA ARG A 281 -21.43 -7.90 -5.92
C ARG A 281 -21.60 -6.61 -6.74
N ARG A 282 -21.15 -5.48 -6.19
CA ARG A 282 -21.21 -4.18 -6.89
C ARG A 282 -20.40 -4.19 -8.19
N HIS A 283 -19.27 -4.87 -8.16
CA HIS A 283 -18.31 -4.90 -9.26
C HIS A 283 -18.43 -6.14 -10.15
N SER A 284 -19.58 -6.81 -10.14
CA SER A 284 -19.87 -8.01 -10.94
C SER A 284 -19.70 -7.81 -12.46
N ARG A 285 -19.77 -6.56 -12.92
CA ARG A 285 -19.62 -6.12 -14.32
C ARG A 285 -18.33 -5.37 -14.60
N MET A 286 -17.45 -5.18 -13.62
CA MET A 286 -16.14 -4.58 -13.90
C MET A 286 -15.40 -5.47 -14.89
N ASP A 287 -15.06 -4.89 -16.02
CA ASP A 287 -14.16 -5.51 -16.99
C ASP A 287 -12.74 -5.36 -16.45
N ILE A 288 -12.38 -6.24 -15.51
CA ILE A 288 -11.04 -6.32 -14.93
C ILE A 288 -10.12 -6.91 -16.01
N ASN A 289 -9.79 -6.08 -16.99
CA ASN A 289 -9.06 -6.48 -18.19
C ASN A 289 -7.70 -7.12 -17.84
N GLY A 290 -7.34 -8.20 -18.54
CA GLY A 290 -6.00 -8.81 -18.48
C GLY A 290 -5.91 -10.12 -17.70
N LEU A 291 -4.69 -10.47 -17.27
CA LEU A 291 -4.40 -11.68 -16.49
C LEU A 291 -5.31 -11.81 -15.25
N PHE A 292 -5.78 -10.70 -14.67
CA PHE A 292 -6.66 -10.63 -13.49
C PHE A 292 -8.07 -11.22 -13.73
N ALA A 293 -8.64 -11.16 -14.93
CA ALA A 293 -9.89 -11.89 -15.22
C ALA A 293 -9.65 -13.39 -15.46
N MET A 294 -8.41 -13.79 -15.75
CA MET A 294 -8.04 -15.17 -16.12
C MET A 294 -7.42 -15.98 -14.97
N SER A 295 -6.78 -15.33 -13.99
CA SER A 295 -6.21 -15.97 -12.80
C SER A 295 -7.18 -16.06 -11.62
N HIS A 296 -8.26 -15.27 -11.60
CA HIS A 296 -9.21 -15.22 -10.48
C HIS A 296 -10.52 -15.98 -10.79
N PRO A 297 -11.19 -16.57 -9.78
CA PRO A 297 -12.46 -17.27 -9.95
C PRO A 297 -13.58 -16.35 -10.48
N SER A 298 -14.66 -16.95 -10.99
CA SER A 298 -15.84 -16.18 -11.40
C SER A 298 -16.36 -15.33 -10.22
N ASN A 299 -16.88 -14.13 -10.51
CA ASN A 299 -17.42 -13.24 -9.47
C ASN A 299 -18.49 -13.93 -8.60
N ALA A 300 -19.31 -14.83 -9.16
CA ALA A 300 -20.31 -15.58 -8.41
C ALA A 300 -19.68 -16.55 -7.40
N THR A 301 -18.66 -17.30 -7.83
CA THR A 301 -17.90 -18.20 -6.94
C THR A 301 -17.19 -17.40 -5.86
N ARG A 302 -16.55 -16.29 -6.22
CA ARG A 302 -15.86 -15.42 -5.26
C ARG A 302 -16.81 -14.87 -4.19
N VAL A 303 -17.99 -14.36 -4.60
CA VAL A 303 -18.99 -13.87 -3.64
C VAL A 303 -19.42 -14.97 -2.67
N HIS A 304 -19.73 -16.17 -3.18
CA HIS A 304 -20.09 -17.31 -2.35
C HIS A 304 -18.99 -17.67 -1.34
N ASP A 305 -17.75 -17.77 -1.80
CA ASP A 305 -16.62 -18.17 -0.95
C ASP A 305 -16.39 -17.11 0.14
N LEU A 306 -16.39 -15.82 -0.21
CA LEU A 306 -16.25 -14.71 0.75
C LEU A 306 -17.36 -14.66 1.80
N GLU A 307 -18.61 -14.95 1.42
CA GLU A 307 -19.72 -15.06 2.38
C GLU A 307 -19.52 -16.21 3.37
N ALA A 308 -18.97 -17.33 2.92
CA ALA A 308 -18.64 -18.46 3.79
C ALA A 308 -17.52 -18.10 4.79
N VAL A 309 -16.49 -17.36 4.35
CA VAL A 309 -15.44 -16.86 5.26
C VAL A 309 -16.01 -15.89 6.30
N ALA A 310 -16.89 -14.97 5.88
CA ALA A 310 -17.52 -14.04 6.80
C ALA A 310 -18.38 -14.77 7.86
N ALA A 311 -19.14 -15.78 7.45
CA ALA A 311 -19.91 -16.62 8.36
C ALA A 311 -19.01 -17.42 9.34
N GLU A 312 -17.86 -17.91 8.88
CA GLU A 312 -16.86 -18.56 9.73
C GLU A 312 -16.35 -17.60 10.82
N ILE A 313 -15.99 -16.37 10.43
CA ILE A 313 -15.51 -15.33 11.34
C ILE A 313 -16.59 -14.95 12.36
N ASP A 314 -17.84 -14.79 11.92
CA ASP A 314 -18.96 -14.50 12.81
C ASP A 314 -19.19 -15.62 13.82
N ALA A 315 -19.10 -16.87 13.39
CA ALA A 315 -19.19 -18.02 14.28
C ALA A 315 -18.06 -18.04 15.32
N LYS A 316 -16.83 -17.67 14.91
CA LYS A 316 -15.69 -17.53 15.83
C LYS A 316 -15.90 -16.40 16.84
N LYS A 317 -16.35 -15.22 16.39
CA LYS A 317 -16.69 -14.08 17.26
C LYS A 317 -17.77 -14.44 18.27
N ALA A 318 -18.86 -15.06 17.82
CA ALA A 318 -19.98 -15.47 18.68
C ALA A 318 -19.57 -16.51 19.73
N ALA A 319 -18.64 -17.40 19.37
CA ALA A 319 -18.10 -18.42 20.27
C ALA A 319 -16.94 -17.91 21.16
N GLY A 320 -16.52 -16.66 21.04
CA GLY A 320 -15.36 -16.11 21.75
C GLY A 320 -14.04 -16.81 21.42
N LYS A 321 -13.93 -17.39 20.21
CA LYS A 321 -12.72 -18.08 19.74
C LYS A 321 -11.73 -17.07 19.14
N PRO A 322 -10.42 -17.38 19.15
CA PRO A 322 -9.44 -16.64 18.38
C PRO A 322 -9.83 -16.53 16.91
N LEU A 323 -9.53 -15.38 16.29
CA LEU A 323 -9.77 -15.14 14.86
C LEU A 323 -8.58 -15.59 14.02
N ASP A 324 -8.10 -16.81 14.26
CA ASP A 324 -7.02 -17.42 13.47
C ASP A 324 -7.60 -18.07 12.20
N PRO A 325 -6.93 -18.02 11.04
CA PRO A 325 -7.41 -18.70 9.84
C PRO A 325 -7.51 -20.22 10.04
N ASP A 326 -8.63 -20.84 9.68
CA ASP A 326 -8.87 -22.29 9.73
C ASP A 326 -8.64 -22.93 8.36
N TYR A 327 -7.42 -23.42 8.15
CA TYR A 327 -7.04 -24.10 6.92
C TYR A 327 -7.76 -25.45 6.69
N GLY A 328 -8.39 -26.02 7.72
CA GLY A 328 -9.26 -27.18 7.56
C GLY A 328 -10.54 -26.77 6.83
N HIS A 329 -11.24 -25.79 7.37
CA HIS A 329 -12.46 -25.24 6.77
C HIS A 329 -12.19 -24.62 5.39
N PHE A 330 -11.06 -23.91 5.23
CA PHE A 330 -10.65 -23.36 3.93
C PHE A 330 -10.61 -24.43 2.83
N ARG A 331 -9.97 -25.57 3.08
CA ARG A 331 -9.89 -26.67 2.09
C ARG A 331 -11.26 -27.24 1.75
N GLU A 332 -12.13 -27.41 2.75
CA GLU A 332 -13.50 -27.86 2.54
C GLU A 332 -14.30 -26.87 1.67
N MET A 333 -14.15 -25.56 1.89
CA MET A 333 -14.81 -24.51 1.09
C MET A 333 -14.37 -24.54 -0.37
N VAL A 334 -13.07 -24.69 -0.63
CA VAL A 334 -12.53 -24.62 -2.01
C VAL A 334 -12.56 -25.96 -2.76
N GLY A 335 -12.94 -27.05 -2.08
CA GLY A 335 -13.15 -28.38 -2.65
C GLY A 335 -11.89 -29.25 -2.77
N HIS A 336 -10.93 -29.08 -1.85
CA HIS A 336 -9.65 -29.83 -1.80
C HIS A 336 -9.65 -30.97 -0.78
#